data_AF-A0A5N9EY83-F1
#
_entry.id   AF-A0A5N9EY83-F1
#
_cell.length_a   1.000
_cell.length_b   1.000
_cell.length_c   1.000
_cell.angle_alpha   90.00
_cell.angle_beta   90.00
_cell.angle_gamma   90.00
#
_symmetry.space_group_name_H-M   'P 1'
#
loop_
_entity.id
_entity.type
_entity.pdbx_description
1 polymer ?
#
loop_
_entity_poly.entity_id
_entity_poly.type
_entity_poly.pdbx_seq_one_letter_code
_entity_poly.pdbx_strand_id
1 'polypeptide(L)'
;MATESPSMSKTDRNLWSAIVAEALAHLKYNAYAHRALEEGHPEVAQVFQEVAGAETIHGMNHLRVSGALDTTPVNLRTVTQGESKEYSTMYPKMIQDALDEGRQDAADSFALAMDRERHHLEVFTNALNLLDAKTAAIEAAGQPVVAATTFAPVTPPGGALEVETDGMTMADYVSAATEIDRERWRVARLGRLREVVFGAQDGLLSTVALVTGVAVAVENQTTVLVAGLAAALPGMLSMATGAFLGSRAERDVQRAEIAREAQELEDNPAEELAELVVLYQREGKTYQEARHLADEISEDKELWLRTLVEKELGISPDETSSPLKDALTMGIAFILAAVVPILPHFFLEGGPAIAVSIAAALTGLFILGVGKGRLVQRSPFFQGLEILTIGAISAGIGFGLGDLIPRLIDLG
;
A
#
# COMPACT_ATOMS: atom_id res chain seq x y z
N MET A 1 48.33 32.09 -28.89
CA MET A 1 47.77 32.40 -27.56
C MET A 1 46.98 31.18 -27.14
N ALA A 2 47.50 30.40 -26.19
CA ALA A 2 46.79 29.27 -25.63
C ALA A 2 45.63 29.82 -24.80
N THR A 3 44.41 29.51 -25.20
CA THR A 3 43.20 29.78 -24.43
C THR A 3 43.19 28.82 -23.25
N GLU A 4 43.66 29.26 -22.09
CA GLU A 4 43.50 28.54 -20.84
C GLU A 4 42.01 28.34 -20.60
N SER A 5 41.53 27.10 -20.65
CA SER A 5 40.24 26.74 -20.07
C SER A 5 40.29 27.12 -18.59
N PRO A 6 39.31 27.88 -18.05
CA PRO A 6 39.38 28.32 -16.66
C PRO A 6 39.43 27.10 -15.75
N SER A 7 40.51 26.93 -15.00
CA SER A 7 40.62 25.83 -14.04
C SER A 7 39.56 26.04 -12.96
N MET A 8 38.77 25.01 -12.66
CA MET A 8 37.76 25.05 -11.59
C MET A 8 38.31 25.67 -10.30
N SER A 9 37.53 26.53 -9.67
CA SER A 9 37.90 27.13 -8.40
C SER A 9 37.97 26.07 -7.29
N LYS A 10 38.56 26.42 -6.14
CA LYS A 10 38.56 25.53 -4.97
C LYS A 10 37.13 25.23 -4.51
N THR A 11 36.24 26.22 -4.57
CA THR A 11 34.84 26.06 -4.20
C THR A 11 34.11 25.13 -5.16
N ASP A 12 34.34 25.25 -6.47
CA ASP A 12 33.72 24.38 -7.47
C ASP A 12 34.14 22.91 -7.27
N ARG A 13 35.42 22.67 -6.95
CA ARG A 13 35.89 21.32 -6.59
C ARG A 13 35.22 20.78 -5.33
N ASN A 14 35.01 21.63 -4.32
CA ASN A 14 34.33 21.24 -3.10
C ASN A 14 32.85 20.92 -3.37
N LEU A 15 32.18 21.71 -4.21
CA LEU A 15 30.79 21.45 -4.61
C LEU A 15 30.67 20.13 -5.35
N TRP A 16 31.54 19.84 -6.32
CA TRP A 16 31.54 18.54 -7.01
C TRP A 16 31.85 17.38 -6.08
N SER A 17 32.77 17.57 -5.12
CA SER A 17 33.06 16.55 -4.11
C SER A 17 31.84 16.28 -3.22
N ALA A 18 31.12 17.33 -2.84
CA ALA A 18 29.87 17.23 -2.07
C ALA A 18 28.78 16.53 -2.89
N ILE A 19 28.54 16.93 -4.15
CA ILE A 19 27.56 16.29 -5.04
C ILE A 19 27.80 14.77 -5.13
N VAL A 20 29.06 14.37 -5.37
CA VAL A 20 29.42 12.95 -5.44
C VAL A 20 29.22 12.26 -4.08
N ALA A 21 29.57 12.92 -2.98
CA ALA A 21 29.36 12.38 -1.64
C ALA A 21 27.88 12.17 -1.32
N GLU A 22 27.01 13.13 -1.64
CA GLU A 22 25.57 13.04 -1.41
C GLU A 22 24.92 11.97 -2.30
N ALA A 23 25.28 11.91 -3.58
CA ALA A 23 24.80 10.87 -4.49
C ALA A 23 25.22 9.46 -4.02
N LEU A 24 26.46 9.32 -3.54
CA LEU A 24 26.95 8.06 -3.00
C LEU A 24 26.28 7.69 -1.67
N ALA A 25 26.01 8.68 -0.81
CA ALA A 25 25.29 8.49 0.44
C ALA A 25 23.85 8.03 0.18
N HIS A 26 23.14 8.69 -0.73
CA HIS A 26 21.80 8.29 -1.20
C HIS A 26 21.77 6.83 -1.68
N LEU A 27 22.70 6.45 -2.57
CA LEU A 27 22.79 5.09 -3.09
C LEU A 27 23.05 4.06 -1.97
N LYS A 28 24.00 4.36 -1.07
CA LYS A 28 24.35 3.47 0.06
C LYS A 28 23.21 3.30 1.03
N TYR A 29 22.55 4.38 1.41
CA TYR A 29 21.47 4.31 2.40
C TYR A 29 20.27 3.54 1.86
N ASN A 30 19.91 3.69 0.58
CA ASN A 30 18.90 2.83 -0.03
C ASN A 30 19.32 1.35 -0.04
N ALA A 31 20.58 1.04 -0.38
CA ALA A 31 21.10 -0.32 -0.32
C ALA A 31 21.06 -0.89 1.11
N TYR A 32 21.38 -0.07 2.13
CA TYR A 32 21.30 -0.47 3.53
C TYR A 32 19.85 -0.66 3.99
N ALA A 33 18.91 0.15 3.49
CA ALA A 33 17.50 -0.04 3.75
C ALA A 33 17.00 -1.38 3.21
N HIS A 34 17.34 -1.73 1.97
CA HIS A 34 17.02 -3.05 1.41
C HIS A 34 17.61 -4.18 2.26
N ARG A 35 18.87 -4.04 2.68
CA ARG A 35 19.50 -5.02 3.55
C ARG A 35 18.82 -5.15 4.91
N ALA A 36 18.41 -4.04 5.52
CA ALA A 36 17.67 -4.03 6.78
C ALA A 36 16.29 -4.71 6.64
N LEU A 37 15.62 -4.55 5.49
CA LEU A 37 14.37 -5.26 5.19
C LEU A 37 14.59 -6.77 5.07
N GLU A 38 15.65 -7.21 4.36
CA GLU A 38 16.02 -8.63 4.26
C GLU A 38 16.29 -9.26 5.64
N GLU A 39 16.85 -8.48 6.56
CA GLU A 39 17.18 -8.91 7.93
C GLU A 39 15.99 -8.80 8.90
N GLY A 40 14.84 -8.25 8.44
CA GLY A 40 13.61 -8.15 9.24
C GLY A 40 13.56 -6.93 10.17
N HIS A 41 14.28 -5.86 9.83
CA HIS A 41 14.37 -4.59 10.57
C HIS A 41 13.72 -3.42 9.80
N PRO A 42 12.39 -3.41 9.61
CA PRO A 42 11.70 -2.38 8.83
C PRO A 42 11.83 -0.98 9.45
N GLU A 43 11.91 -0.87 10.78
CA GLU A 43 12.13 0.40 11.48
C GLU A 43 13.50 1.02 11.18
N VAL A 44 14.52 0.19 10.94
CA VAL A 44 15.87 0.65 10.58
C VAL A 44 15.92 0.99 9.09
N ALA A 45 15.23 0.21 8.26
CA ALA A 45 15.10 0.49 6.83
C ALA A 45 14.45 1.86 6.58
N GLN A 46 13.42 2.20 7.35
CA GLN A 46 12.77 3.51 7.29
C GLN A 46 13.77 4.65 7.56
N VAL A 47 14.57 4.55 8.63
CA VAL A 47 15.58 5.58 8.96
C VAL A 47 16.57 5.77 7.82
N PHE A 48 17.03 4.66 7.21
CA PHE A 48 17.93 4.77 6.06
C PHE A 48 17.26 5.44 4.84
N GLN A 49 16.00 5.14 4.56
CA GLN A 49 15.25 5.76 3.46
C GLN A 49 14.97 7.25 3.70
N GLU A 50 14.64 7.64 4.93
CA GLU A 50 14.46 9.04 5.32
C GLU A 50 15.73 9.86 5.09
N VAL A 51 16.87 9.35 5.55
CA VAL A 51 18.17 10.02 5.35
C VAL A 51 18.56 10.03 3.87
N ALA A 52 18.31 8.94 3.13
CA ALA A 52 18.55 8.90 1.69
C ALA A 52 17.78 9.99 0.92
N GLY A 53 16.53 10.26 1.33
CA GLY A 53 15.73 11.36 0.78
C GLY A 53 16.38 12.72 1.04
N ALA A 54 16.92 12.95 2.23
CA ALA A 54 17.62 14.19 2.57
C ALA A 54 18.88 14.44 1.71
N GLU A 55 19.66 13.39 1.42
CA GLU A 55 20.86 13.56 0.58
C GLU A 55 20.52 13.95 -0.86
N THR A 56 19.31 13.61 -1.34
CA THR A 56 18.82 14.07 -2.65
C THR A 56 18.64 15.59 -2.65
N ILE A 57 18.07 16.15 -1.56
CA ILE A 57 17.90 17.60 -1.38
C ILE A 57 19.27 18.30 -1.31
N HIS A 58 20.22 17.75 -0.54
CA HIS A 58 21.58 18.28 -0.45
C HIS A 58 22.28 18.28 -1.82
N GLY A 59 22.24 17.16 -2.53
CA GLY A 59 22.78 17.02 -3.87
C GLY A 59 22.19 18.00 -4.88
N MET A 60 20.85 18.13 -4.91
CA MET A 60 20.14 19.08 -5.79
C MET A 60 20.52 20.53 -5.49
N ASN A 61 20.68 20.89 -4.21
CA ASN A 61 21.10 22.22 -3.82
C ASN A 61 22.53 22.53 -4.28
N HIS A 62 23.47 21.59 -4.09
CA HIS A 62 24.84 21.73 -4.57
C HIS A 62 24.91 21.82 -6.10
N LEU A 63 24.13 21.00 -6.80
CA LEU A 63 24.06 21.02 -8.26
C LEU A 63 23.56 22.38 -8.78
N ARG A 64 22.53 22.95 -8.14
CA ARG A 64 22.00 24.29 -8.48
C ARG A 64 23.04 25.39 -8.34
N VAL A 65 23.82 25.40 -7.25
CA VAL A 65 24.82 26.46 -7.00
C VAL A 65 26.14 26.22 -7.73
N SER A 66 26.40 24.99 -8.20
CA SER A 66 27.59 24.67 -8.99
C SER A 66 27.57 25.29 -10.41
N GLY A 67 26.42 25.77 -10.86
CA GLY A 67 26.22 26.26 -12.22
C GLY A 67 26.10 25.16 -13.28
N ALA A 68 25.96 23.89 -12.85
CA ALA A 68 25.82 22.75 -13.75
C ALA A 68 24.41 22.60 -14.35
N LEU A 69 23.42 23.35 -13.85
CA LEU A 69 22.05 23.35 -14.40
C LEU A 69 21.92 24.42 -15.48
N ASP A 70 21.65 24.00 -16.72
CA ASP A 70 21.36 24.88 -17.84
C ASP A 70 19.85 24.82 -18.19
N THR A 71 19.47 25.42 -19.30
CA THR A 71 18.16 25.30 -19.94
C THR A 71 17.86 23.85 -20.31
N THR A 72 16.57 23.48 -20.32
CA THR A 72 16.11 22.11 -20.66
C THR A 72 16.71 21.58 -21.97
N PRO A 73 16.80 22.34 -23.08
CA PRO A 73 17.44 21.85 -24.30
C PRO A 73 18.94 21.54 -24.13
N VAL A 74 19.66 22.34 -23.35
CA VAL A 74 21.10 22.13 -23.09
C VAL A 74 21.31 20.93 -22.16
N ASN A 75 20.50 20.79 -21.11
CA ASN A 75 20.54 19.64 -20.22
C ASN A 75 20.21 18.34 -20.99
N LEU A 76 19.17 18.33 -21.83
CA LEU A 76 18.81 17.18 -22.66
C LEU A 76 19.92 16.80 -23.63
N ARG A 77 20.55 17.78 -24.29
CA ARG A 77 21.74 17.51 -25.14
C ARG A 77 22.90 16.94 -24.34
N THR A 78 23.15 17.49 -23.15
CA THR A 78 24.25 17.06 -22.27
C THR A 78 24.06 15.63 -21.80
N VAL A 79 22.87 15.27 -21.30
CA VAL A 79 22.58 13.89 -20.85
C VAL A 79 22.59 12.93 -22.04
N THR A 80 21.99 13.27 -23.17
CA THR A 80 22.02 12.42 -24.39
C THR A 80 23.45 12.10 -24.83
N GLN A 81 24.35 13.09 -24.79
CA GLN A 81 25.77 12.88 -25.08
C GLN A 81 26.48 12.02 -24.03
N GLY A 82 26.12 12.20 -22.76
CA GLY A 82 26.56 11.37 -21.63
C GLY A 82 26.21 9.90 -21.85
N GLU A 83 24.91 9.60 -21.98
CA GLU A 83 24.40 8.25 -22.23
C GLU A 83 25.05 7.60 -23.47
N SER A 84 25.19 8.35 -24.56
CA SER A 84 25.86 7.88 -25.77
C SER A 84 27.30 7.48 -25.52
N LYS A 85 28.05 8.27 -24.73
CA LYS A 85 29.43 7.99 -24.36
C LYS A 85 29.53 6.80 -23.41
N GLU A 86 28.60 6.68 -22.47
CA GLU A 86 28.55 5.57 -21.52
C GLU A 86 28.31 4.24 -22.25
N TYR A 87 27.30 4.21 -23.11
CA TYR A 87 26.95 3.06 -23.95
C TYR A 87 28.05 2.69 -24.96
N SER A 88 28.56 3.67 -25.73
CA SER A 88 29.46 3.38 -26.86
C SER A 88 30.93 3.20 -26.48
N THR A 89 31.35 3.73 -25.32
CA THR A 89 32.77 3.84 -24.99
C THR A 89 33.09 3.44 -23.55
N MET A 90 32.37 3.97 -22.55
CA MET A 90 32.73 3.78 -21.14
C MET A 90 32.54 2.33 -20.69
N TYR A 91 31.31 1.81 -20.78
CA TYR A 91 30.98 0.46 -20.31
C TYR A 91 31.68 -0.64 -21.13
N PRO A 92 31.77 -0.57 -22.48
CA PRO A 92 32.53 -1.57 -23.24
C PRO A 92 33.98 -1.70 -22.75
N LYS A 93 34.62 -0.57 -22.41
CA LYS A 93 35.97 -0.59 -21.85
C LYS A 93 35.99 -1.18 -20.43
N MET A 94 35.08 -0.75 -19.55
CA MET A 94 35.02 -1.27 -18.17
C MET A 94 34.74 -2.77 -18.11
N ILE A 95 33.90 -3.30 -19.01
CA ILE A 95 33.64 -4.73 -19.16
C ILE A 95 34.93 -5.45 -19.56
N GLN A 96 35.66 -4.94 -20.57
CA GLN A 96 36.92 -5.54 -20.99
C GLN A 96 37.97 -5.51 -19.87
N ASP A 97 38.15 -4.38 -19.19
CA ASP A 97 39.08 -4.24 -18.07
C ASP A 97 38.73 -5.24 -16.96
N ALA A 98 37.43 -5.41 -16.63
CA ALA A 98 36.97 -6.38 -15.63
C ALA A 98 37.23 -7.84 -16.04
N LEU A 99 37.02 -8.19 -17.31
CA LEU A 99 37.32 -9.52 -17.85
C LEU A 99 38.82 -9.81 -17.84
N ASP A 100 39.66 -8.82 -18.21
CA ASP A 100 41.11 -8.93 -18.19
C ASP A 100 41.67 -9.13 -16.77
N GLU A 101 41.01 -8.55 -15.77
CA GLU A 101 41.30 -8.74 -14.35
C GLU A 101 40.65 -9.99 -13.73
N GLY A 102 39.88 -10.77 -14.50
CA GLY A 102 39.18 -11.97 -14.03
C GLY A 102 38.00 -11.70 -13.09
N ARG A 103 37.46 -10.47 -13.08
CA ARG A 103 36.31 -10.02 -12.28
C ARG A 103 35.01 -10.15 -13.07
N GLN A 104 34.55 -11.39 -13.26
CA GLN A 104 33.30 -11.68 -13.97
C GLN A 104 32.08 -10.98 -13.33
N ASP A 105 32.05 -10.89 -11.99
CA ASP A 105 31.01 -10.19 -11.24
C ASP A 105 30.89 -8.71 -11.63
N ALA A 106 32.03 -8.03 -11.81
CA ALA A 106 32.05 -6.63 -12.25
C ALA A 106 31.68 -6.51 -13.73
N ALA A 107 32.19 -7.42 -14.58
CA ALA A 107 31.84 -7.46 -16.00
C ALA A 107 30.32 -7.62 -16.21
N ASP A 108 29.68 -8.51 -15.45
CA ASP A 108 28.23 -8.73 -15.52
C ASP A 108 27.45 -7.50 -15.05
N SER A 109 27.91 -6.85 -13.97
CA SER A 109 27.31 -5.60 -13.47
C SER A 109 27.39 -4.46 -14.50
N PHE A 110 28.54 -4.30 -15.17
CA PHE A 110 28.72 -3.28 -16.20
C PHE A 110 27.93 -3.59 -17.47
N ALA A 111 27.84 -4.86 -17.87
CA ALA A 111 27.01 -5.28 -19.00
C ALA A 111 25.54 -4.98 -18.75
N LEU A 112 25.04 -5.24 -17.54
CA LEU A 112 23.66 -4.92 -17.17
C LEU A 112 23.37 -3.41 -17.22
N ALA A 113 24.29 -2.57 -16.73
CA ALA A 113 24.16 -1.13 -16.81
C ALA A 113 24.15 -0.65 -18.28
N MET A 114 25.09 -1.13 -19.09
CA MET A 114 25.19 -0.81 -20.51
C MET A 114 23.91 -1.14 -21.31
N ASP A 115 23.27 -2.28 -21.03
CA ASP A 115 22.02 -2.66 -21.68
C ASP A 115 20.87 -1.68 -21.39
N ARG A 116 20.91 -1.02 -20.22
CA ARG A 116 19.94 0.01 -19.81
C ARG A 116 20.25 1.38 -20.41
N GLU A 117 21.52 1.77 -20.51
CA GLU A 117 21.89 3.07 -21.09
C GLU A 117 21.47 3.21 -22.56
N ARG A 118 21.38 2.09 -23.30
CA ARG A 118 20.81 2.09 -24.66
C ARG A 118 19.39 2.66 -24.67
N HIS A 119 18.59 2.30 -23.67
CA HIS A 119 17.21 2.77 -23.55
C HIS A 119 17.16 4.23 -23.07
N HIS A 120 18.00 4.62 -22.10
CA HIS A 120 18.11 6.02 -21.67
C HIS A 120 18.49 6.93 -22.83
N LEU A 121 19.46 6.52 -23.65
CA LEU A 121 19.85 7.22 -24.87
C LEU A 121 18.68 7.40 -25.84
N GLU A 122 17.87 6.36 -26.05
CA GLU A 122 16.68 6.42 -26.91
C GLU A 122 15.64 7.40 -26.35
N VAL A 123 15.33 7.32 -25.06
CA VAL A 123 14.37 8.19 -24.38
C VAL A 123 14.79 9.66 -24.46
N PHE A 124 16.03 9.99 -24.11
CA PHE A 124 16.51 11.38 -24.16
C PHE A 124 16.66 11.90 -25.59
N THR A 125 17.02 11.04 -26.56
CA THR A 125 17.04 11.42 -27.99
C THR A 125 15.63 11.79 -28.47
N ASN A 126 14.63 11.00 -28.12
CA ASN A 126 13.24 11.27 -28.49
C ASN A 126 12.72 12.55 -27.84
N ALA A 127 12.99 12.75 -26.55
CA ALA A 127 12.63 13.96 -25.81
C ALA A 127 13.28 15.22 -26.42
N LEU A 128 14.56 15.13 -26.79
CA LEU A 128 15.28 16.21 -27.44
C LEU A 128 14.69 16.56 -28.81
N ASN A 129 14.40 15.55 -29.65
CA ASN A 129 13.80 15.75 -30.96
C ASN A 129 12.41 16.39 -30.86
N LEU A 130 11.61 15.98 -29.87
CA LEU A 130 10.29 16.56 -29.61
C LEU A 130 10.41 18.03 -29.19
N LEU A 131 11.35 18.35 -28.30
CA LEU A 131 11.58 19.71 -27.84
C LEU A 131 12.08 20.63 -28.96
N ASP A 132 13.00 20.15 -29.80
CA ASP A 132 13.51 20.91 -30.95
C ASP A 132 12.38 21.15 -31.98
N ALA A 133 11.52 20.15 -32.25
CA ALA A 133 10.35 20.30 -33.13
C ALA A 133 9.32 21.29 -32.57
N LYS A 134 9.04 21.25 -31.26
CA LYS A 134 8.14 22.19 -30.58
C LYS A 134 8.70 23.62 -30.62
N THR A 135 10.00 23.78 -30.41
CA THR A 135 10.67 25.09 -30.45
C THR A 135 10.62 25.68 -31.86
N ALA A 136 10.89 24.87 -32.89
CA ALA A 136 10.78 25.29 -34.29
C ALA A 136 9.33 25.67 -34.68
N ALA A 137 8.33 24.97 -34.16
CA ALA A 137 6.92 25.29 -34.40
C ALA A 137 6.50 26.61 -33.74
N ILE A 138 7.00 26.90 -32.54
CA ILE A 138 6.76 28.18 -31.82
C ILE A 138 7.42 29.35 -32.57
N GLU A 139 8.66 29.16 -33.04
CA GLU A 139 9.38 30.15 -33.86
C GLU A 139 8.67 30.42 -35.19
N ALA A 140 8.18 29.38 -35.87
CA ALA A 140 7.42 29.50 -37.11
C ALA A 140 6.06 30.21 -36.93
N ALA A 141 5.47 30.14 -35.72
CA ALA A 141 4.20 30.80 -35.38
C ALA A 141 4.34 32.29 -35.03
N GLY A 142 5.56 32.85 -35.02
CA GLY A 142 5.80 34.28 -34.74
C GLY A 142 5.50 34.69 -33.29
N GLN A 143 5.38 33.73 -32.37
CA GLN A 143 5.29 34.01 -30.94
C GLN A 143 6.70 34.28 -30.39
N PRO A 144 6.92 35.35 -29.60
CA PRO A 144 8.25 35.62 -29.06
C PRO A 144 8.68 34.46 -28.17
N VAL A 145 9.78 33.80 -28.55
CA VAL A 145 10.52 32.92 -27.66
C VAL A 145 10.97 33.79 -26.49
N VAL A 146 10.46 33.50 -25.29
CA VAL A 146 10.89 34.21 -24.08
C VAL A 146 12.39 33.93 -23.94
N ALA A 147 13.22 34.95 -24.20
CA ALA A 147 14.66 34.85 -24.07
C ALA A 147 14.99 34.36 -22.66
N ALA A 148 15.88 33.37 -22.59
CA ALA A 148 16.39 32.82 -21.34
C ALA A 148 16.75 33.97 -20.40
N THR A 149 15.98 34.11 -19.33
CA THR A 149 16.31 35.06 -18.28
C THR A 149 17.54 34.48 -17.60
N THR A 150 18.72 35.01 -17.92
CA THR A 150 19.93 34.72 -17.17
C THR A 150 19.65 35.04 -15.72
N PHE A 151 19.62 34.01 -14.86
CA PHE A 151 19.53 34.21 -13.43
C PHE A 151 20.71 35.11 -13.02
N ALA A 152 20.39 36.29 -12.47
CA ALA A 152 21.41 37.15 -11.91
C ALA A 152 22.15 36.40 -10.80
N PRO A 153 23.49 36.57 -10.65
CA PRO A 153 24.20 35.94 -9.55
C PRO A 153 23.61 36.46 -8.24
N VAL A 154 23.04 35.55 -7.45
CA VAL A 154 22.52 35.86 -6.12
C VAL A 154 23.73 36.17 -5.23
N THR A 155 23.89 37.44 -4.87
CA THR A 155 24.81 37.85 -3.81
C THR A 155 24.36 37.17 -2.51
N PRO A 156 25.23 36.46 -1.77
CA PRO A 156 24.81 35.78 -0.56
C PRO A 156 24.32 36.81 0.47
N PRO A 157 23.12 36.66 1.06
CA PRO A 157 22.73 37.48 2.18
C PRO A 157 23.61 37.11 3.36
N GLY A 158 24.39 38.08 3.85
CA GLY A 158 24.94 38.02 5.19
C GLY A 158 23.80 38.12 6.19
N GLY A 159 23.39 36.99 6.74
CA GLY A 159 22.34 36.88 7.75
C GLY A 159 21.80 35.45 7.76
N ALA A 160 21.54 34.91 8.95
CA ALA A 160 20.88 33.61 9.09
C ALA A 160 19.60 33.63 8.24
N LEU A 161 19.50 32.71 7.28
CA LEU A 161 18.33 32.55 6.41
C LEU A 161 17.11 32.25 7.28
N GLU A 162 16.22 33.22 7.44
CA GLU A 162 14.82 32.91 7.71
C GLU A 162 14.26 32.31 6.42
N VAL A 163 14.17 30.98 6.42
CA VAL A 163 13.51 30.21 5.37
C VAL A 163 12.03 30.59 5.42
N GLU A 164 11.52 31.20 4.36
CA GLU A 164 10.07 31.33 4.15
C GLU A 164 9.51 29.93 3.88
N THR A 165 9.21 29.21 4.96
CA THR A 165 8.40 27.99 4.93
C THR A 165 6.97 28.39 4.59
N ASP A 166 6.23 27.57 3.83
CA ASP A 166 4.79 27.78 3.52
C ASP A 166 3.86 27.74 4.76
N GLY A 167 4.43 27.83 5.97
CA GLY A 167 3.81 27.61 7.26
C GLY A 167 4.05 26.21 7.82
N MET A 168 4.43 25.22 6.98
CA MET A 168 4.71 23.85 7.40
C MET A 168 6.20 23.63 7.68
N THR A 169 6.46 23.02 8.83
CA THR A 169 7.79 22.67 9.32
C THR A 169 8.17 21.26 8.86
N MET A 170 9.46 20.93 8.87
CA MET A 170 9.91 19.54 8.64
C MET A 170 9.24 18.54 9.60
N ALA A 171 8.88 18.97 10.80
CA ALA A 171 8.13 18.14 11.75
C ALA A 171 6.71 17.82 11.26
N ASP A 172 6.07 18.73 10.52
CA ASP A 172 4.74 18.51 9.94
C ASP A 172 4.79 17.47 8.81
N TYR A 173 5.83 17.53 7.96
CA TYR A 173 6.04 16.53 6.90
C TYR A 173 6.34 15.13 7.46
N VAL A 174 7.17 15.03 8.50
CA VAL A 174 7.47 13.76 9.18
C VAL A 174 6.22 13.21 9.88
N SER A 175 5.43 14.08 10.53
CA SER A 175 4.17 13.71 11.14
C SER A 175 3.18 13.20 10.10
N ALA A 176 3.07 13.86 8.94
CA ALA A 176 2.18 13.47 7.86
C ALA A 176 2.57 12.09 7.27
N ALA A 177 3.86 11.88 6.98
CA ALA A 177 4.35 10.60 6.48
C ALA A 177 4.09 9.45 7.48
N THR A 178 4.39 9.69 8.76
CA THR A 178 4.14 8.71 9.84
C THR A 178 2.64 8.40 9.99
N GLU A 179 1.79 9.41 9.86
CA GLU A 179 0.34 9.23 9.96
C GLU A 179 -0.18 8.39 8.79
N ILE A 180 0.23 8.68 7.54
CA ILE A 180 -0.18 7.91 6.35
C ILE A 180 0.07 6.41 6.54
N ASP A 181 1.25 6.03 7.02
CA ASP A 181 1.58 4.61 7.25
C ASP A 181 0.76 4.00 8.39
N ARG A 182 0.63 4.72 9.52
CA ARG A 182 -0.21 4.26 10.64
C ARG A 182 -1.65 4.03 10.22
N GLU A 183 -2.19 4.90 9.38
CA GLU A 183 -3.55 4.80 8.87
C GLU A 183 -3.72 3.60 7.94
N ARG A 184 -2.76 3.34 7.03
CA ARG A 184 -2.75 2.12 6.20
C ARG A 184 -2.74 0.85 7.06
N TRP A 185 -1.87 0.79 8.07
CA TRP A 185 -1.82 -0.35 9.01
C TRP A 185 -3.10 -0.52 9.83
N ARG A 186 -3.74 0.60 10.22
CA ARG A 186 -5.03 0.61 10.93
C ARG A 186 -6.13 0.02 10.05
N VAL A 187 -6.23 0.42 8.78
CA VAL A 187 -7.21 -0.09 7.81
C VAL A 187 -7.00 -1.59 7.57
N ALA A 188 -5.76 -2.05 7.34
CA ALA A 188 -5.45 -3.47 7.17
C ALA A 188 -5.79 -4.32 8.42
N ARG A 189 -5.71 -3.74 9.62
CA ARG A 189 -6.12 -4.39 10.88
C ARG A 189 -7.64 -4.43 11.03
N LEU A 190 -8.36 -3.40 10.56
CA LEU A 190 -9.82 -3.35 10.55
C LEU A 190 -10.41 -4.39 9.60
N GLY A 191 -9.74 -4.68 8.47
CA GLY A 191 -10.05 -5.81 7.60
C GLY A 191 -10.16 -7.10 8.42
N ARG A 192 -9.03 -7.55 9.00
CA ARG A 192 -8.97 -8.77 9.83
C ARG A 192 -9.92 -8.81 11.03
N LEU A 193 -10.25 -7.64 11.59
CA LEU A 193 -11.20 -7.54 12.70
C LEU A 193 -12.60 -8.00 12.27
N ARG A 194 -12.99 -7.76 11.01
CA ARG A 194 -14.25 -8.21 10.44
C ARG A 194 -14.36 -9.73 10.54
N GLU A 195 -13.33 -10.47 10.10
CA GLU A 195 -13.34 -11.94 10.14
C GLU A 195 -13.40 -12.47 11.58
N VAL A 196 -12.67 -11.84 12.51
CA VAL A 196 -12.71 -12.23 13.94
C VAL A 196 -14.10 -12.02 14.52
N VAL A 197 -14.68 -10.82 14.35
CA VAL A 197 -15.99 -10.49 14.93
C VAL A 197 -17.08 -11.35 14.32
N PHE A 198 -17.08 -11.52 13.00
CA PHE A 198 -18.10 -12.30 12.30
C PHE A 198 -18.00 -13.79 12.65
N GLY A 199 -16.78 -14.37 12.62
CA GLY A 199 -16.54 -15.75 13.02
C GLY A 199 -16.94 -16.02 14.48
N ALA A 200 -16.51 -15.16 15.41
CA ALA A 200 -16.84 -15.33 16.83
C ALA A 200 -18.34 -15.14 17.12
N GLN A 201 -19.00 -14.17 16.46
CA GLN A 201 -20.43 -13.94 16.61
C GLN A 201 -21.23 -15.14 16.13
N ASP A 202 -20.94 -15.66 14.94
CA ASP A 202 -21.64 -16.81 14.38
C ASP A 202 -21.36 -18.08 15.19
N GLY A 203 -20.12 -18.30 15.63
CA GLY A 203 -19.74 -19.43 16.48
C GLY A 203 -20.50 -19.45 17.81
N LEU A 204 -20.64 -18.30 18.48
CA LEU A 204 -21.44 -18.18 19.71
C LEU A 204 -22.93 -18.40 19.42
N LEU A 205 -23.46 -17.73 18.40
CA LEU A 205 -24.89 -17.66 18.10
C LEU A 205 -25.46 -19.00 17.62
N SER A 206 -24.83 -19.59 16.60
CA SER A 206 -25.27 -20.86 16.01
C SER A 206 -25.14 -22.01 17.01
N THR A 207 -24.03 -22.04 17.76
CA THR A 207 -23.77 -23.13 18.70
C THR A 207 -24.66 -23.06 19.92
N VAL A 208 -24.91 -21.87 20.51
CA VAL A 208 -25.82 -21.79 21.67
C VAL A 208 -27.24 -22.17 21.30
N ALA A 209 -27.72 -21.78 20.11
CA ALA A 209 -29.05 -22.13 19.64
C ALA A 209 -29.20 -23.64 19.45
N LEU A 210 -28.23 -24.29 18.78
CA LEU A 210 -28.25 -25.73 18.56
C LEU A 210 -28.11 -26.52 19.87
N VAL A 211 -27.09 -26.22 20.66
CA VAL A 211 -26.80 -26.95 21.92
C VAL A 211 -27.97 -26.83 22.88
N THR A 212 -28.58 -25.64 22.98
CA THR A 212 -29.79 -25.43 23.80
C THR A 212 -30.97 -26.24 23.27
N GLY A 213 -31.21 -26.22 21.96
CA GLY A 213 -32.30 -26.99 21.36
C GLY A 213 -32.16 -28.49 21.57
N VAL A 214 -30.95 -29.04 21.38
CA VAL A 214 -30.68 -30.45 21.63
C VAL A 214 -30.80 -30.77 23.13
N ALA A 215 -30.23 -29.96 24.01
CA ALA A 215 -30.27 -30.19 25.47
C ALA A 215 -31.69 -30.13 26.06
N VAL A 216 -32.60 -29.37 25.45
CA VAL A 216 -34.02 -29.37 25.83
C VAL A 216 -34.74 -30.59 25.25
N ALA A 217 -34.37 -31.02 24.05
CA ALA A 217 -35.01 -32.14 23.37
C ALA A 217 -34.63 -33.52 23.92
N VAL A 218 -33.42 -33.68 24.49
CA VAL A 218 -32.89 -34.97 24.93
C VAL A 218 -32.31 -34.90 26.34
N GLU A 219 -32.55 -35.95 27.13
CA GLU A 219 -31.99 -36.06 28.48
C GLU A 219 -30.51 -36.52 28.48
N ASN A 220 -29.99 -36.98 27.34
CA ASN A 220 -28.64 -37.53 27.25
C ASN A 220 -27.59 -36.46 26.95
N GLN A 221 -26.78 -36.12 27.95
CA GLN A 221 -25.66 -35.17 27.86
C GLN A 221 -24.62 -35.55 26.78
N THR A 222 -24.39 -36.84 26.55
CA THR A 222 -23.47 -37.30 25.49
C THR A 222 -23.99 -36.89 24.12
N THR A 223 -25.30 -36.97 23.90
CA THR A 223 -25.94 -36.52 22.65
C THR A 223 -25.77 -35.01 22.45
N VAL A 224 -25.92 -34.21 23.51
CA VAL A 224 -25.72 -32.76 23.47
C VAL A 224 -24.28 -32.41 23.09
N LEU A 225 -23.30 -33.04 23.74
CA LEU A 225 -21.88 -32.80 23.46
C LEU A 225 -21.50 -33.23 22.04
N VAL A 226 -21.96 -34.40 21.60
CA VAL A 226 -21.73 -34.88 20.24
C VAL A 226 -22.36 -33.92 19.23
N ALA A 227 -23.60 -33.46 19.44
CA ALA A 227 -24.26 -32.51 18.54
C ALA A 227 -23.54 -31.16 18.49
N GLY A 228 -23.13 -30.61 19.64
CA GLY A 228 -22.39 -29.36 19.71
C GLY A 228 -21.04 -29.43 18.97
N LEU A 229 -20.25 -30.46 19.24
CA LEU A 229 -18.96 -30.66 18.57
C LEU A 229 -19.12 -30.98 17.07
N ALA A 230 -20.13 -31.78 16.72
CA ALA A 230 -20.45 -32.13 15.34
C ALA A 230 -21.01 -30.95 14.54
N ALA A 231 -21.49 -29.89 15.18
CA ALA A 231 -21.83 -28.64 14.51
C ALA A 231 -20.66 -27.66 14.46
N ALA A 232 -19.85 -27.60 15.51
CA ALA A 232 -18.75 -26.66 15.61
C ALA A 232 -17.67 -26.89 14.53
N LEU A 233 -17.29 -28.14 14.26
CA LEU A 233 -16.26 -28.45 13.26
C LEU A 233 -16.71 -28.15 11.81
N PRO A 234 -17.88 -28.65 11.32
CA PRO A 234 -18.38 -28.27 10.01
C PRO A 234 -18.69 -26.77 9.89
N GLY A 235 -19.20 -26.14 10.95
CA GLY A 235 -19.44 -24.69 10.99
C GLY A 235 -18.15 -23.90 10.78
N MET A 236 -17.07 -24.26 11.49
CA MET A 236 -15.75 -23.68 11.31
C MET A 236 -15.26 -23.82 9.86
N LEU A 237 -15.34 -25.03 9.28
CA LEU A 237 -14.89 -25.28 7.91
C LEU A 237 -15.72 -24.51 6.89
N SER A 238 -17.03 -24.43 7.07
CA SER A 238 -17.93 -23.68 6.22
C SER A 238 -17.59 -22.18 6.24
N MET A 239 -17.41 -21.61 7.42
CA MET A 239 -17.06 -20.19 7.60
C MET A 239 -15.68 -19.87 7.04
N ALA A 240 -14.67 -20.69 7.33
CA ALA A 240 -13.33 -20.53 6.76
C ALA A 240 -13.34 -20.63 5.22
N THR A 241 -14.10 -21.59 4.66
CA THR A 241 -14.24 -21.73 3.21
C THR A 241 -14.96 -20.54 2.60
N GLY A 242 -16.01 -20.03 3.24
CA GLY A 242 -16.74 -18.83 2.80
C GLY A 242 -15.84 -17.60 2.75
N ALA A 243 -15.04 -17.37 3.80
CA ALA A 243 -14.05 -16.30 3.83
C ALA A 243 -12.96 -16.47 2.76
N PHE A 244 -12.45 -17.68 2.57
CA PHE A 244 -11.46 -17.97 1.53
C PHE A 244 -11.99 -17.68 0.12
N LEU A 245 -13.17 -18.21 -0.21
CA LEU A 245 -13.80 -18.04 -1.53
C LEU A 245 -14.16 -16.59 -1.77
N GLY A 246 -14.72 -15.89 -0.76
CA GLY A 246 -15.06 -14.48 -0.85
C GLY A 246 -13.84 -13.59 -1.10
N SER A 247 -12.82 -13.70 -0.24
CA SER A 247 -11.56 -12.95 -0.36
C SER A 247 -10.83 -13.28 -1.68
N ARG A 248 -10.87 -14.54 -2.13
CA ARG A 248 -10.30 -14.92 -3.42
C ARG A 248 -11.06 -14.31 -4.59
N ALA A 249 -12.40 -14.37 -4.60
CA ALA A 249 -13.21 -13.83 -5.68
C ALA A 249 -13.03 -12.31 -5.80
N GLU A 250 -12.98 -11.60 -4.68
CA GLU A 250 -12.68 -10.16 -4.63
C GLU A 250 -11.32 -9.85 -5.26
N ARG A 251 -10.28 -10.61 -4.89
CA ARG A 251 -8.94 -10.45 -5.49
C ARG A 251 -8.89 -10.80 -6.98
N ASP A 252 -9.63 -11.82 -7.41
CA ASP A 252 -9.67 -12.23 -8.82
C ASP A 252 -10.37 -11.14 -9.66
N VAL A 253 -11.42 -10.49 -9.14
CA VAL A 253 -12.07 -9.32 -9.76
C VAL A 253 -11.11 -8.12 -9.81
N GLN A 254 -10.50 -7.75 -8.67
CA GLN A 254 -9.56 -6.61 -8.64
C GLN A 254 -8.41 -6.78 -9.64
N ARG A 255 -7.83 -7.98 -9.75
CA ARG A 255 -6.77 -8.26 -10.72
C ARG A 255 -7.25 -8.19 -12.16
N ALA A 256 -8.47 -8.64 -12.43
CA ALA A 256 -9.05 -8.59 -13.77
C ALA A 256 -9.26 -7.12 -14.20
N GLU A 257 -9.79 -6.28 -13.31
CA GLU A 257 -9.97 -4.85 -13.59
C GLU A 257 -8.62 -4.13 -13.73
N ILE A 258 -7.63 -4.37 -12.85
CA ILE A 258 -6.28 -3.79 -13.01
C ILE A 258 -5.63 -4.21 -14.33
N ALA A 259 -5.76 -5.47 -14.73
CA ALA A 259 -5.20 -5.95 -15.99
C ALA A 259 -5.89 -5.34 -17.20
N ARG A 260 -7.19 -5.08 -17.09
CA ARG A 260 -8.00 -4.40 -18.10
C ARG A 260 -7.59 -2.94 -18.23
N GLU A 261 -7.46 -2.23 -17.12
CA GLU A 261 -6.98 -0.85 -17.06
C GLU A 261 -5.60 -0.70 -17.71
N ALA A 262 -4.68 -1.61 -17.35
CA ALA A 262 -3.34 -1.62 -17.93
C ALA A 262 -3.35 -1.84 -19.44
N GLN A 263 -4.34 -2.58 -19.96
CA GLN A 263 -4.53 -2.77 -21.38
C GLN A 263 -5.18 -1.54 -22.05
N GLU A 264 -6.21 -0.95 -21.45
CA GLU A 264 -6.87 0.27 -21.95
C GLU A 264 -5.88 1.45 -22.03
N LEU A 265 -4.91 1.50 -21.11
CA LEU A 265 -3.78 2.42 -21.14
C LEU A 265 -2.79 2.22 -22.30
N GLU A 266 -2.67 1.00 -22.82
CA GLU A 266 -1.90 0.73 -24.05
C GLU A 266 -2.71 1.00 -25.32
N ASP A 267 -3.98 0.59 -25.31
CA ASP A 267 -4.85 0.61 -26.48
C ASP A 267 -5.38 2.04 -26.77
N ASN A 268 -5.73 2.80 -25.72
CA ASN A 268 -6.40 4.11 -25.82
C ASN A 268 -5.80 5.19 -24.88
N PRO A 269 -4.48 5.49 -24.94
CA PRO A 269 -3.83 6.41 -23.99
C PRO A 269 -4.40 7.84 -23.97
N ALA A 270 -5.02 8.29 -25.08
CA ALA A 270 -5.66 9.60 -25.13
C ALA A 270 -6.98 9.65 -24.33
N GLU A 271 -7.67 8.52 -24.21
CA GLU A 271 -8.91 8.37 -23.43
C GLU A 271 -8.56 8.33 -21.94
N GLU A 272 -7.64 7.47 -21.52
CA GLU A 272 -7.12 7.39 -20.13
C GLU A 272 -6.60 8.73 -19.60
N LEU A 273 -5.93 9.50 -20.47
CA LEU A 273 -5.40 10.81 -20.09
C LEU A 273 -6.55 11.80 -19.86
N ALA A 274 -7.61 11.71 -20.66
CA ALA A 274 -8.81 12.52 -20.48
C ALA A 274 -9.57 12.11 -19.20
N GLU A 275 -9.57 10.83 -18.83
CA GLU A 275 -10.18 10.33 -17.60
C GLU A 275 -9.46 10.86 -16.36
N LEU A 276 -8.11 10.87 -16.35
CA LEU A 276 -7.30 11.55 -15.34
C LEU A 276 -7.67 13.03 -15.18
N VAL A 277 -7.82 13.75 -16.30
CA VAL A 277 -8.24 15.16 -16.28
C VAL A 277 -9.62 15.29 -15.64
N VAL A 278 -10.58 14.46 -16.04
CA VAL A 278 -11.95 14.48 -15.50
C VAL A 278 -11.97 14.13 -14.01
N LEU A 279 -11.17 13.18 -13.56
CA LEU A 279 -11.01 12.81 -12.15
C LEU A 279 -10.56 14.02 -11.32
N TYR A 280 -9.49 14.69 -11.71
CA TYR A 280 -9.01 15.86 -10.99
C TYR A 280 -9.98 17.05 -11.05
N GLN A 281 -10.71 17.22 -12.15
CA GLN A 281 -11.78 18.23 -12.21
C GLN A 281 -12.93 17.92 -11.23
N ARG A 282 -13.31 16.64 -11.09
CA ARG A 282 -14.30 16.22 -10.09
C ARG A 282 -13.83 16.45 -8.65
N GLU A 283 -12.52 16.38 -8.42
CA GLU A 283 -11.88 16.74 -7.15
C GLU A 283 -11.74 18.26 -6.93
N GLY A 284 -12.20 19.08 -7.89
CA GLY A 284 -12.28 20.54 -7.77
C GLY A 284 -11.13 21.30 -8.41
N LYS A 285 -10.25 20.64 -9.18
CA LYS A 285 -9.20 21.32 -9.96
C LYS A 285 -9.79 22.02 -11.18
N THR A 286 -9.18 23.13 -11.58
CA THR A 286 -9.50 23.74 -12.88
C THR A 286 -9.04 22.83 -14.02
N TYR A 287 -9.60 23.00 -15.22
CA TYR A 287 -9.18 22.22 -16.39
C TYR A 287 -7.66 22.32 -16.65
N GLN A 288 -7.08 23.51 -16.49
CA GLN A 288 -5.66 23.74 -16.75
C GLN A 288 -4.78 23.02 -15.72
N GLU A 289 -5.13 23.08 -14.44
CA GLU A 289 -4.42 22.36 -13.37
C GLU A 289 -4.58 20.85 -13.50
N ALA A 290 -5.81 20.37 -13.76
CA ALA A 290 -6.09 18.95 -13.97
C ALA A 290 -5.32 18.40 -15.18
N ARG A 291 -5.25 19.17 -16.28
CA ARG A 291 -4.50 18.80 -17.48
C ARG A 291 -3.00 18.71 -17.21
N HIS A 292 -2.44 19.67 -16.49
CA HIS A 292 -1.03 19.67 -16.12
C HIS A 292 -0.69 18.47 -15.22
N LEU A 293 -1.51 18.19 -14.20
CA LEU A 293 -1.33 17.03 -13.32
C LEU A 293 -1.42 15.71 -14.09
N ALA A 294 -2.41 15.59 -14.98
CA ALA A 294 -2.56 14.41 -15.82
C ALA A 294 -1.34 14.21 -16.74
N ASP A 295 -0.82 15.28 -17.34
CA ASP A 295 0.42 15.23 -18.13
C ASP A 295 1.59 14.72 -17.31
N GLU A 296 1.85 15.33 -16.15
CA GLU A 296 2.98 14.98 -15.28
C GLU A 296 2.90 13.53 -14.78
N ILE A 297 1.71 13.07 -14.38
CA ILE A 297 1.48 11.69 -13.95
C ILE A 297 1.65 10.70 -15.10
N SER A 298 1.23 11.07 -16.32
CA SER A 298 1.32 10.20 -17.50
C SER A 298 2.73 9.97 -18.02
N GLU A 299 3.73 10.75 -17.57
CA GLU A 299 5.14 10.56 -17.94
C GLU A 299 5.71 9.24 -17.40
N ASP A 300 5.18 8.74 -16.27
CA ASP A 300 5.52 7.45 -15.69
C ASP A 300 4.31 6.51 -15.80
N LYS A 301 4.44 5.48 -16.65
CA LYS A 301 3.38 4.51 -16.91
C LYS A 301 2.93 3.75 -15.66
N GLU A 302 3.84 3.47 -14.73
CA GLU A 302 3.51 2.79 -13.48
C GLU A 302 2.75 3.72 -12.53
N LEU A 303 3.18 4.98 -12.43
CA LEU A 303 2.46 5.99 -11.65
C LEU A 303 1.08 6.30 -12.24
N TRP A 304 0.96 6.35 -13.57
CA TRP A 304 -0.29 6.57 -14.28
C TRP A 304 -1.29 5.45 -13.97
N LEU A 305 -0.90 4.20 -14.23
CA LEU A 305 -1.74 3.04 -13.94
C LEU A 305 -2.12 2.99 -12.45
N ARG A 306 -1.16 3.19 -11.55
CA ARG A 306 -1.43 3.21 -10.10
C ARG A 306 -2.46 4.27 -9.73
N THR A 307 -2.36 5.46 -10.33
CA THR A 307 -3.26 6.58 -10.06
C THR A 307 -4.68 6.27 -10.52
N LEU A 308 -4.85 5.70 -11.71
CA LEU A 308 -6.17 5.29 -12.21
C LEU A 308 -6.74 4.14 -11.36
N VAL A 309 -5.96 3.10 -11.07
CA VAL A 309 -6.38 2.01 -10.19
C VAL A 309 -6.87 2.51 -8.82
N GLU A 310 -6.19 3.51 -8.25
CA GLU A 310 -6.58 4.08 -6.95
C GLU A 310 -7.77 5.05 -7.06
N LYS A 311 -7.78 5.97 -8.03
CA LYS A 311 -8.76 7.05 -8.12
C LYS A 311 -10.02 6.69 -8.89
N GLU A 312 -9.90 5.85 -9.91
CA GLU A 312 -11.01 5.38 -10.74
C GLU A 312 -11.66 4.12 -10.17
N LEU A 313 -10.86 3.06 -10.01
CA LEU A 313 -11.38 1.77 -9.57
C LEU A 313 -11.60 1.73 -8.04
N GLY A 314 -11.00 2.67 -7.29
CA GLY A 314 -11.04 2.67 -5.83
C GLY A 314 -10.29 1.49 -5.21
N ILE A 315 -9.42 0.84 -5.99
CA ILE A 315 -8.65 -0.32 -5.55
C ILE A 315 -7.33 0.20 -4.98
N SER A 316 -7.04 -0.15 -3.73
CA SER A 316 -5.71 0.11 -3.18
C SER A 316 -4.71 -0.92 -3.72
N PRO A 317 -3.71 -0.52 -4.52
CA PRO A 317 -2.75 -1.46 -5.12
C PRO A 317 -1.89 -2.18 -4.07
N ASP A 318 -1.74 -1.56 -2.90
CA ASP A 318 -0.94 -2.05 -1.78
C ASP A 318 -1.76 -2.88 -0.75
N GLU A 319 -3.04 -3.16 -1.02
CA GLU A 319 -3.89 -3.86 -0.06
C GLU A 319 -3.55 -5.37 0.02
N THR A 320 -2.88 -5.76 1.10
CA THR A 320 -2.43 -7.14 1.33
C THR A 320 -3.55 -8.05 1.85
N SER A 321 -4.68 -8.17 1.15
CA SER A 321 -5.70 -9.17 1.48
C SER A 321 -5.13 -10.57 1.23
N SER A 322 -5.24 -11.47 2.19
CA SER A 322 -4.69 -12.83 2.09
C SER A 322 -5.82 -13.81 2.35
N PRO A 323 -6.41 -14.40 1.29
CA PRO A 323 -7.56 -15.28 1.44
C PRO A 323 -7.35 -16.40 2.44
N LEU A 324 -6.14 -16.94 2.50
CA LEU A 324 -5.79 -17.97 3.47
C LEU A 324 -5.74 -17.45 4.92
N LYS A 325 -5.22 -16.24 5.14
CA LYS A 325 -5.22 -15.63 6.47
C LYS A 325 -6.64 -15.29 6.91
N ASP A 326 -7.46 -14.74 6.03
CA ASP A 326 -8.85 -14.38 6.31
C ASP A 326 -9.67 -15.62 6.70
N ALA A 327 -9.51 -16.71 5.94
CA ALA A 327 -10.10 -18.00 6.22
C ALA A 327 -9.69 -18.59 7.58
N LEU A 328 -8.38 -18.55 7.88
CA LEU A 328 -7.85 -19.07 9.13
C LEU A 328 -8.32 -18.24 10.32
N THR A 329 -8.29 -16.90 10.20
CA THR A 329 -8.78 -15.97 11.23
C THR A 329 -10.27 -16.19 11.50
N MET A 330 -11.10 -16.33 10.47
CA MET A 330 -12.53 -16.60 10.62
C MET A 330 -12.79 -17.96 11.28
N GLY A 331 -12.13 -19.02 10.80
CA GLY A 331 -12.29 -20.37 11.34
C GLY A 331 -11.86 -20.47 12.81
N ILE A 332 -10.68 -19.95 13.16
CA ILE A 332 -10.20 -19.96 14.54
C ILE A 332 -11.13 -19.14 15.45
N ALA A 333 -11.57 -17.96 15.01
CA ALA A 333 -12.51 -17.17 15.79
C ALA A 333 -13.84 -17.92 16.03
N PHE A 334 -14.36 -18.59 15.00
CA PHE A 334 -15.57 -19.40 15.09
C PHE A 334 -15.43 -20.54 16.10
N ILE A 335 -14.39 -21.37 15.98
CA ILE A 335 -14.27 -22.57 16.82
C ILE A 335 -14.04 -22.20 18.28
N LEU A 336 -13.23 -21.17 18.57
CA LEU A 336 -13.00 -20.69 19.93
C LEU A 336 -14.30 -20.15 20.56
N ALA A 337 -15.11 -19.45 19.78
CA ALA A 337 -16.43 -18.98 20.19
C ALA A 337 -17.43 -20.12 20.41
N ALA A 338 -17.47 -21.10 19.51
CA ALA A 338 -18.38 -22.25 19.59
C ALA A 338 -18.12 -23.13 20.83
N VAL A 339 -16.88 -23.21 21.31
CA VAL A 339 -16.55 -23.94 22.55
C VAL A 339 -17.24 -23.35 23.78
N VAL A 340 -17.50 -22.03 23.81
CA VAL A 340 -18.08 -21.34 24.97
C VAL A 340 -19.42 -21.94 25.43
N PRO A 341 -20.45 -22.10 24.58
CA PRO A 341 -21.71 -22.77 24.97
C PRO A 341 -21.58 -24.29 25.15
N ILE A 342 -20.59 -24.94 24.54
CA ILE A 342 -20.39 -26.40 24.70
C ILE A 342 -19.77 -26.72 26.07
N LEU A 343 -18.82 -25.89 26.53
CA LEU A 343 -17.98 -26.17 27.68
C LEU A 343 -18.77 -26.50 28.97
N PRO A 344 -19.87 -25.80 29.33
CA PRO A 344 -20.64 -26.12 30.53
C PRO A 344 -21.23 -27.53 30.53
N HIS A 345 -21.55 -28.06 29.36
CA HIS A 345 -22.10 -29.40 29.19
C HIS A 345 -21.07 -30.51 29.43
N PHE A 346 -19.79 -30.21 29.64
CA PHE A 346 -18.82 -31.20 30.12
C PHE A 346 -18.84 -31.38 31.65
N PHE A 347 -19.32 -30.38 32.39
CA PHE A 347 -19.20 -30.33 33.85
C PHE A 347 -20.55 -30.34 34.57
N LEU A 348 -21.63 -29.95 33.89
CA LEU A 348 -22.96 -29.83 34.43
C LEU A 348 -23.95 -30.64 33.59
N GLU A 349 -25.03 -31.07 34.23
CA GLU A 349 -26.12 -31.83 33.63
C GLU A 349 -27.46 -31.10 33.78
N GLY A 350 -28.41 -31.40 32.90
CA GLY A 350 -29.79 -30.91 32.96
C GLY A 350 -29.93 -29.38 32.91
N GLY A 351 -30.93 -28.86 33.61
CA GLY A 351 -31.24 -27.42 33.64
C GLY A 351 -30.07 -26.48 33.96
N PRO A 352 -29.22 -26.78 34.98
CA PRO A 352 -28.03 -25.98 35.26
C PRO A 352 -27.05 -25.86 34.08
N ALA A 353 -26.83 -26.94 33.31
CA ALA A 353 -25.93 -26.92 32.16
C ALA A 353 -26.43 -25.96 31.07
N ILE A 354 -27.73 -26.02 30.78
CA ILE A 354 -28.41 -25.16 29.81
C ILE A 354 -28.31 -23.70 30.24
N ALA A 355 -28.63 -23.41 31.51
CA ALA A 355 -28.60 -22.04 32.03
C ALA A 355 -27.19 -21.42 31.97
N VAL A 356 -26.16 -22.16 32.38
CA VAL A 356 -24.77 -21.69 32.33
C VAL A 356 -24.28 -21.55 30.89
N SER A 357 -24.66 -22.44 29.99
CA SER A 357 -24.37 -22.34 28.55
C SER A 357 -24.95 -21.08 27.93
N ILE A 358 -26.24 -20.81 28.13
CA ILE A 358 -26.90 -19.61 27.60
C ILE A 358 -26.25 -18.36 28.20
N ALA A 359 -26.06 -18.33 29.52
CA ALA A 359 -25.44 -17.18 30.19
C ALA A 359 -24.01 -16.91 29.66
N ALA A 360 -23.20 -17.95 29.49
CA ALA A 360 -21.85 -17.83 28.95
C ALA A 360 -21.84 -17.29 27.52
N ALA A 361 -22.73 -17.80 26.66
CA ALA A 361 -22.81 -17.36 25.27
C ALA A 361 -23.29 -15.91 25.15
N LEU A 362 -24.35 -15.52 25.88
CA LEU A 362 -24.85 -14.15 25.90
C LEU A 362 -23.82 -13.16 26.46
N THR A 363 -23.08 -13.57 27.51
CA THR A 363 -21.97 -12.77 28.04
C THR A 363 -20.87 -12.60 26.99
N GLY A 364 -20.49 -13.67 26.28
CA GLY A 364 -19.53 -13.62 25.18
C GLY A 364 -19.96 -12.68 24.07
N LEU A 365 -21.22 -12.77 23.63
CA LEU A 365 -21.82 -11.90 22.61
C LEU A 365 -21.83 -10.43 23.04
N PHE A 366 -22.16 -10.15 24.30
CA PHE A 366 -22.11 -8.80 24.85
C PHE A 366 -20.68 -8.24 24.86
N ILE A 367 -19.70 -9.02 25.34
CA ILE A 367 -18.29 -8.63 25.34
C ILE A 367 -17.80 -8.35 23.91
N LEU A 368 -18.17 -9.21 22.97
CA LEU A 368 -17.83 -9.03 21.55
C LEU A 368 -18.42 -7.74 20.99
N GLY A 369 -19.69 -7.45 21.28
CA GLY A 369 -20.36 -6.21 20.84
C GLY A 369 -19.76 -4.96 21.48
N VAL A 370 -19.40 -5.01 22.76
CA VAL A 370 -18.68 -3.93 23.44
C VAL A 370 -17.30 -3.73 22.81
N GLY A 371 -16.57 -4.80 22.52
CA GLY A 371 -15.27 -4.77 21.85
C GLY A 371 -15.37 -4.11 20.47
N LYS A 372 -16.30 -4.59 19.64
CA LYS A 372 -16.65 -3.99 18.34
C LYS A 372 -16.95 -2.50 18.49
N GLY A 373 -17.82 -2.13 19.43
CA GLY A 373 -18.24 -0.75 19.66
C GLY A 373 -17.11 0.19 20.04
N ARG A 374 -16.17 -0.24 20.89
CA ARG A 374 -14.97 0.55 21.23
C ARG A 374 -14.08 0.79 20.02
N LEU A 375 -13.89 -0.23 19.19
CA LEU A 375 -13.02 -0.16 18.03
C LEU A 375 -13.56 0.79 16.96
N VAL A 376 -14.88 0.82 16.75
CA VAL A 376 -15.53 1.72 15.78
C VAL A 376 -15.96 3.07 16.37
N GLN A 377 -15.50 3.40 17.59
CA GLN A 377 -15.83 4.64 18.31
C GLN A 377 -17.35 4.91 18.42
N ARG A 378 -18.17 3.86 18.51
CA ARG A 378 -19.61 3.93 18.80
C ARG A 378 -19.84 3.64 20.28
N SER A 379 -21.03 3.92 20.79
CA SER A 379 -21.37 3.61 22.18
C SER A 379 -21.23 2.10 22.45
N PRO A 380 -20.21 1.67 23.23
CA PRO A 380 -19.88 0.24 23.34
C PRO A 380 -20.99 -0.56 24.03
N PHE A 381 -21.66 0.06 25.00
CA PHE A 381 -22.74 -0.57 25.74
C PHE A 381 -23.93 -0.92 24.84
N PHE A 382 -24.35 0.00 23.96
CA PHE A 382 -25.48 -0.25 23.05
C PHE A 382 -25.14 -1.30 21.98
N GLN A 383 -23.89 -1.32 21.50
CA GLN A 383 -23.40 -2.35 20.58
C GLN A 383 -23.38 -3.73 21.25
N GLY A 384 -22.98 -3.81 22.52
CA GLY A 384 -23.11 -5.03 23.31
C GLY A 384 -24.56 -5.50 23.45
N LEU A 385 -25.47 -4.56 23.75
CA LEU A 385 -26.90 -4.86 23.94
C LEU A 385 -27.56 -5.36 22.65
N GLU A 386 -27.21 -4.79 21.50
CA GLU A 386 -27.70 -5.21 20.19
C GLU A 386 -27.36 -6.68 19.91
N ILE A 387 -26.08 -7.05 20.03
CA ILE A 387 -25.63 -8.43 19.77
C ILE A 387 -26.20 -9.39 20.81
N LEU A 388 -26.26 -8.99 22.09
CA LEU A 388 -26.88 -9.79 23.15
C LEU A 388 -28.36 -10.06 22.84
N THR A 389 -29.11 -9.07 22.33
CA THR A 389 -30.53 -9.22 22.01
C THR A 389 -30.73 -10.24 20.87
N ILE A 390 -29.91 -10.18 19.82
CA ILE A 390 -29.92 -11.17 18.74
C ILE A 390 -29.59 -12.57 19.27
N GLY A 391 -28.61 -12.65 20.18
CA GLY A 391 -28.26 -13.86 20.92
C GLY A 391 -29.41 -14.45 21.70
N ALA A 392 -30.10 -13.62 22.48
CA ALA A 392 -31.21 -14.04 23.33
C ALA A 392 -32.40 -14.55 22.50
N ILE A 393 -32.71 -13.87 21.40
CA ILE A 393 -33.75 -14.32 20.44
C ILE A 393 -33.37 -15.68 19.86
N SER A 394 -32.12 -15.87 19.41
CA SER A 394 -31.68 -17.12 18.79
C SER A 394 -31.67 -18.28 19.79
N ALA A 395 -31.21 -18.05 21.02
CA ALA A 395 -31.30 -19.05 22.09
C ALA A 395 -32.75 -19.40 22.43
N GLY A 396 -33.65 -18.41 22.45
CA GLY A 396 -35.08 -18.61 22.66
C GLY A 396 -35.74 -19.44 21.55
N ILE A 397 -35.37 -19.20 20.29
CA ILE A 397 -35.79 -20.02 19.15
C ILE A 397 -35.27 -21.45 19.30
N GLY A 398 -33.98 -21.63 19.62
CA GLY A 398 -33.37 -22.94 19.85
C GLY A 398 -34.11 -23.72 20.93
N PHE A 399 -34.38 -23.09 22.08
CA PHE A 399 -35.16 -23.67 23.17
C PHE A 399 -36.56 -24.07 22.70
N GLY A 400 -37.28 -23.18 22.02
CA GLY A 400 -38.64 -23.44 21.55
C GLY A 400 -38.72 -24.58 20.53
N LEU A 401 -37.75 -24.67 19.62
CA LEU A 401 -37.63 -25.79 18.68
C LEU A 401 -37.31 -27.10 19.42
N GLY A 402 -36.40 -27.06 20.38
CA GLY A 402 -36.04 -28.21 21.21
C GLY A 402 -37.22 -28.77 22.02
N ASP A 403 -38.12 -27.90 22.50
CA ASP A 403 -39.32 -28.31 23.22
C ASP A 403 -40.44 -28.81 22.29
N LEU A 404 -40.59 -28.17 21.11
CA LEU A 404 -41.70 -28.44 20.21
C LEU A 404 -41.46 -29.67 19.31
N ILE A 405 -40.25 -29.82 18.75
CA ILE A 405 -39.96 -30.88 17.77
C ILE A 405 -40.18 -32.29 18.35
N PRO A 406 -39.68 -32.63 19.55
CA PRO A 406 -39.93 -33.96 20.13
C PRO A 406 -41.42 -34.23 20.30
N ARG A 407 -42.20 -33.24 20.76
CA ARG A 407 -43.66 -33.38 20.92
C ARG A 407 -44.40 -33.59 19.59
N LEU A 408 -43.90 -33.03 18.50
CA LEU A 408 -44.46 -33.21 17.15
C LEU A 408 -44.07 -34.57 16.55
N ILE A 409 -42.86 -35.05 16.85
CA ILE A 409 -42.37 -36.35 16.35
C ILE A 409 -42.95 -37.51 17.16
N ASP A 410 -43.13 -37.36 18.48
CA ASP A 410 -43.79 -38.32 19.36
C ASP A 410 -45.34 -38.28 19.29
N LEU A 411 -45.90 -37.49 18.36
CA LEU A 411 -47.30 -37.58 17.92
C LEU A 411 -47.46 -38.59 16.75
N GLY A 412 -46.84 -39.76 16.91
CA GLY A 412 -46.98 -40.95 16.07
C GLY A 412 -47.24 -42.19 16.90
#